data_AF-A0A1G0Z6C6-F1
#
_entry.id   AF-A0A1G0Z6C6-F1
#
_cell.length_a   1.000
_cell.length_b   1.000
_cell.length_c   1.000
_cell.angle_alpha   90.00
_cell.angle_beta   90.00
_cell.angle_gamma   90.00
#
_symmetry.space_group_name_H-M   'P 1'
#
loop_
_entity.id
_entity.type
_entity.pdbx_description
1 polymer ?
#
loop_
_entity_poly.entity_id
_entity_poly.type
_entity_poly.pdbx_seq_one_letter_code
_entity_poly.pdbx_strand_id
1 'polypeptide(L)'
;MAKKDVVMTFKVDGPLLEALNSVPNRSEFIRSAILSALNNICPLCGGTGIFTPDQRKHWDSFNKSHAIEQCHDCHATHIVCKGDRKTNNHPKSQRTGSVSGK
;
A
#
# COMPACT_ATOMS: atom_id res chain seq x y z
N MET A 1 7.93 28.64 11.63
CA MET A 1 6.45 28.63 11.79
C MET A 1 6.10 27.56 12.82
N ALA A 2 5.34 27.89 13.87
CA ALA A 2 4.97 26.91 14.90
C ALA A 2 4.03 25.85 14.29
N LYS A 3 4.36 24.58 14.49
CA LYS A 3 3.58 23.43 14.01
C LYS A 3 2.22 23.45 14.73
N LYS A 4 1.12 23.65 14.01
CA LYS A 4 -0.24 23.56 14.59
C LYS A 4 -0.61 22.08 14.69
N ASP A 5 -0.86 21.61 15.90
CA ASP A 5 -1.45 20.30 16.10
C ASP A 5 -2.95 20.35 15.75
N VAL A 6 -3.40 19.35 14.99
CA VAL A 6 -4.81 19.18 14.60
C VAL A 6 -5.36 17.98 15.36
N VAL A 7 -6.54 18.15 15.96
CA VAL A 7 -7.26 17.06 16.63
C VAL A 7 -8.06 16.29 15.60
N MET A 8 -7.79 14.97 15.50
CA MET A 8 -8.62 14.03 14.75
C MET A 8 -9.35 13.09 15.72
N THR A 9 -10.64 12.88 15.48
CA THR A 9 -11.45 11.89 16.21
C THR A 9 -11.82 10.77 15.25
N PHE A 10 -11.66 9.52 15.69
CA PHE A 10 -12.06 8.34 14.94
C PHE A 10 -12.79 7.35 15.86
N LYS A 11 -13.62 6.50 15.27
CA LYS A 11 -14.33 5.45 15.99
C LYS A 11 -13.40 4.25 16.20
N VAL A 12 -13.49 3.65 17.37
CA VAL A 12 -12.76 2.42 17.73
C VAL A 12 -13.75 1.39 18.26
N ASP A 13 -13.41 0.12 18.10
CA ASP A 13 -14.15 -0.97 18.73
C ASP A 13 -13.70 -1.16 20.20
N GLY A 14 -14.45 -1.99 20.94
CA GLY A 14 -14.16 -2.28 22.35
C GLY A 14 -12.75 -2.83 22.58
N PRO A 15 -12.30 -3.86 21.84
CA PRO A 15 -10.97 -4.42 22.01
C PRO A 15 -9.84 -3.41 21.80
N LEU A 16 -9.91 -2.56 20.78
CA LEU A 16 -8.88 -1.53 20.55
C LEU A 16 -8.89 -0.48 21.67
N LEU A 17 -10.08 -0.09 22.17
CA LEU A 17 -10.17 0.86 23.28
C LEU A 17 -9.52 0.31 24.56
N GLU A 18 -9.77 -0.95 24.90
CA GLU A 18 -9.16 -1.61 26.06
C GLU A 18 -7.64 -1.67 25.93
N ALA A 19 -7.13 -2.09 24.76
CA ALA A 19 -5.71 -2.11 24.48
C ALA A 19 -5.08 -0.71 24.64
N LEU A 20 -5.70 0.32 24.07
CA LEU A 20 -5.21 1.69 24.17
C LEU A 20 -5.26 2.21 25.62
N ASN A 21 -6.27 1.86 26.42
CA ASN A 21 -6.38 2.30 27.81
C ASN A 21 -5.24 1.78 28.70
N SER A 22 -4.61 0.66 28.34
CA SER A 22 -3.43 0.15 29.04
C SER A 22 -2.16 0.97 28.78
N VAL A 23 -2.15 1.83 27.77
CA VAL A 23 -0.97 2.60 27.35
C VAL A 23 -0.89 3.93 28.11
N PRO A 24 0.21 4.22 28.83
CA PRO A 24 0.33 5.44 29.64
C PRO A 24 0.16 6.75 28.83
N ASN A 25 0.74 6.82 27.63
CA ASN A 25 0.61 7.95 26.71
C ASN A 25 0.03 7.51 25.36
N ARG A 26 -1.30 7.37 25.33
CA ARG A 26 -2.07 6.97 24.14
C ARG A 26 -1.77 7.82 22.91
N SER A 27 -1.71 9.14 23.06
CA SER A 27 -1.48 10.05 21.94
C SER A 27 -0.11 9.86 21.30
N GLU A 28 0.94 9.71 22.11
CA GLU A 28 2.29 9.46 21.60
C GLU A 28 2.40 8.09 20.93
N PHE A 29 1.82 7.07 21.55
CA PHE A 29 1.79 5.72 20.99
C PHE A 29 1.06 5.69 19.65
N ILE A 30 -0.14 6.28 19.56
CA ILE A 30 -0.94 6.34 18.32
C ILE A 30 -0.18 7.11 17.25
N ARG A 31 0.43 8.26 17.57
CA ARG A 31 1.25 9.02 16.61
C ARG A 31 2.40 8.18 16.06
N SER A 32 3.17 7.56 16.95
CA SER A 32 4.30 6.72 16.58
C SER A 32 3.88 5.53 15.72
N ALA A 33 2.79 4.85 16.09
CA ALA A 33 2.24 3.72 15.35
C ALA A 33 1.76 4.14 13.94
N ILE A 34 1.04 5.26 13.82
CA ILE A 34 0.58 5.77 12.53
C ILE A 34 1.77 6.18 11.65
N LEU A 35 2.74 6.92 12.17
CA LEU A 35 3.93 7.30 11.40
C LEU A 35 4.71 6.08 10.91
N SER A 36 4.85 5.06 11.76
CA SER A 36 5.47 3.79 11.38
C SER A 36 4.68 3.06 10.29
N ALA A 37 3.35 2.99 10.42
CA ALA A 37 2.48 2.36 9.44
C ALA A 37 2.53 3.09 8.09
N LEU A 38 2.46 4.43 8.08
CA LEU A 38 2.58 5.27 6.88
C LEU A 38 3.91 5.03 6.16
N ASN A 39 5.00 4.93 6.92
CA ASN A 39 6.32 4.58 6.41
C ASN A 39 6.43 3.15 5.88
N ASN A 40 5.41 2.30 6.07
CA ASN A 40 5.42 0.91 5.65
C ASN A 40 4.21 0.54 4.76
N ILE A 41 3.44 1.51 4.27
CA ILE A 41 2.29 1.27 3.39
C ILE A 41 2.69 0.42 2.19
N CYS A 42 1.89 -0.60 1.88
CA CYS A 42 1.98 -1.29 0.61
C CYS A 42 1.35 -0.42 -0.50
N PRO A 43 2.12 -0.02 -1.52
CA PRO A 43 1.66 0.90 -2.56
C PRO A 43 0.66 0.28 -3.55
N LEU A 44 0.46 -1.04 -3.53
CA LEU A 44 -0.52 -1.72 -4.38
C LEU A 44 -1.93 -1.74 -3.77
N CYS A 45 -2.03 -1.90 -2.45
CA CYS A 45 -3.31 -2.05 -1.77
C CYS A 45 -3.81 -0.77 -1.09
N GLY A 46 -3.10 0.35 -1.30
CA GLY A 46 -3.49 1.66 -0.76
C GLY A 46 -3.44 1.75 0.76
N GLY A 47 -2.57 0.96 1.41
CA GLY A 47 -2.40 1.01 2.87
C GLY A 47 -3.34 0.11 3.67
N THR A 48 -4.16 -0.72 3.02
CA THR A 48 -4.88 -1.82 3.70
C THR A 48 -3.95 -2.91 4.22
N GLY A 49 -2.74 -2.99 3.66
CA GLY A 49 -1.64 -3.84 4.10
C GLY A 49 -0.39 -3.01 4.40
N ILE A 50 0.39 -3.49 5.37
CA ILE A 50 1.63 -2.88 5.83
C ILE A 50 2.76 -3.88 5.60
N PHE A 51 3.87 -3.43 5.01
CA PHE A 51 5.06 -4.24 4.90
C PHE A 51 5.70 -4.46 6.28
N THR A 52 6.22 -5.66 6.51
CA THR A 52 7.23 -5.82 7.57
C THR A 52 8.48 -5.01 7.22
N PRO A 53 9.34 -4.66 8.20
CA PRO A 53 10.55 -3.90 7.93
C PRO A 53 11.45 -4.52 6.86
N ASP A 54 11.57 -5.86 6.84
CA ASP A 54 12.37 -6.55 5.83
C ASP A 54 11.70 -6.56 4.46
N GLN A 55 10.38 -6.74 4.41
CA GLN A 55 9.62 -6.58 3.15
C GLN A 55 9.79 -5.18 2.56
N ARG A 56 9.81 -4.12 3.39
CA ARG A 56 10.08 -2.77 2.92
C ARG A 56 11.49 -2.65 2.31
N LYS A 57 12.52 -3.20 2.93
CA LYS A 57 13.89 -3.19 2.35
C LYS A 57 13.92 -3.88 0.98
N HIS A 58 13.25 -5.01 0.85
CA HIS A 58 13.14 -5.72 -0.43
C HIS A 58 12.38 -4.88 -1.47
N TRP A 59 11.28 -4.25 -1.05
CA TRP A 59 10.51 -3.35 -1.89
C TRP A 59 11.34 -2.15 -2.38
N ASP A 60 12.10 -1.50 -1.49
CA ASP A 60 12.93 -0.35 -1.83
C ASP A 60 14.03 -0.72 -2.84
N SER A 61 14.58 -1.92 -2.74
CA SER A 61 15.53 -2.45 -3.73
C SER A 61 14.84 -2.70 -5.08
N PHE A 62 13.67 -3.35 -5.06
CA PHE A 62 12.88 -3.65 -6.26
C PHE A 62 12.44 -2.39 -7.00
N ASN A 63 12.02 -1.35 -6.26
CA ASN A 63 11.53 -0.07 -6.78
C ASN A 63 12.65 0.81 -7.41
N LYS A 64 13.91 0.37 -7.38
CA LYS A 64 14.99 1.02 -8.14
C LYS A 64 14.81 0.78 -9.64
N SER A 65 14.53 -0.47 -10.03
CA SER A 65 14.35 -0.88 -11.42
C SER A 65 12.90 -1.00 -11.86
N HIS A 66 11.97 -1.03 -10.90
CA HIS A 66 10.53 -1.07 -11.16
C HIS A 66 9.85 0.19 -10.63
N ALA A 67 8.65 0.48 -11.10
CA ALA A 67 7.81 1.55 -10.57
C ALA A 67 6.35 1.06 -10.47
N ILE A 68 5.53 1.82 -9.76
CA ILE A 68 4.08 1.62 -9.76
C ILE A 68 3.46 2.75 -10.57
N GLU A 69 2.64 2.38 -11.54
CA GLU A 69 1.91 3.29 -12.41
C GLU A 69 0.43 2.92 -12.44
N GLN A 70 -0.38 3.86 -12.91
CA GLN A 70 -1.79 3.63 -13.16
C GLN A 70 -1.98 3.32 -14.65
N CYS A 71 -2.61 2.18 -14.96
CA CYS A 71 -2.87 1.79 -16.33
C CYS A 71 -3.82 2.78 -17.02
N HIS A 72 -3.46 3.26 -18.21
CA HIS A 72 -4.28 4.21 -18.97
C HIS A 72 -5.62 3.61 -19.45
N ASP A 73 -5.68 2.29 -19.70
CA ASP A 73 -6.88 1.65 -20.26
C ASP A 73 -7.92 1.28 -19.20
N CYS A 74 -7.48 0.76 -18.05
CA CYS A 74 -8.39 0.26 -17.01
C CYS A 74 -8.27 0.98 -15.67
N HIS A 75 -7.37 1.97 -15.54
CA HIS A 75 -7.12 2.73 -14.31
C HIS A 75 -6.64 1.89 -13.11
N ALA A 76 -6.32 0.61 -13.31
CA ALA A 76 -5.77 -0.24 -12.26
C ALA A 76 -4.31 0.11 -11.99
N THR A 77 -3.92 0.07 -10.72
CA THR A 77 -2.53 0.17 -10.28
C THR A 77 -1.77 -1.08 -10.72
N HIS A 78 -0.62 -0.92 -11.38
CA HIS A 78 0.23 -2.03 -11.79
C HIS A 78 1.72 -1.71 -11.62
N ILE A 79 2.54 -2.76 -11.60
CA ILE A 79 3.99 -2.64 -11.55
C ILE A 79 4.53 -2.58 -12.97
N VAL A 80 5.42 -1.64 -13.23
CA VAL A 80 6.15 -1.49 -14.50
C VAL A 80 7.63 -1.74 -14.30
N CYS A 81 8.27 -2.40 -15.26
CA CYS A 81 9.72 -2.55 -15.32
C CYS A 81 10.32 -1.38 -16.12
N LYS A 82 11.24 -0.62 -15.53
CA LYS A 82 11.88 0.51 -16.23
C LYS A 82 12.78 0.05 -17.39
N GLY A 83 13.28 -1.18 -17.32
CA GLY A 83 14.16 -1.79 -18.32
C GLY A 83 13.43 -2.41 -19.52
N ASP A 84 12.12 -2.62 -19.45
CA ASP A 84 11.36 -3.29 -20.51
C ASP A 84 10.02 -2.61 -20.78
N ARG A 85 9.98 -1.77 -21.81
CA ARG A 85 8.75 -1.07 -22.21
C ARG A 85 7.74 -1.96 -22.92
N LYS A 86 8.13 -3.13 -23.42
CA LYS A 86 7.20 -3.98 -24.21
C LYS A 86 6.20 -4.68 -23.29
N THR A 87 6.65 -5.09 -22.11
CA THR A 87 5.85 -5.84 -21.13
C THR A 87 5.02 -4.96 -20.19
N ASN A 88 5.25 -3.64 -20.19
CA ASN A 88 4.49 -2.69 -19.35
C ASN A 88 3.10 -2.33 -19.88
N ASN A 89 2.75 -2.72 -21.11
CA ASN A 89 1.47 -2.36 -21.72
C ASN A 89 0.31 -3.17 -21.13
N HIS A 90 -0.91 -2.63 -21.22
CA HIS A 90 -2.11 -3.33 -20.80
C HIS A 90 -2.23 -4.67 -21.54
N PRO A 91 -2.32 -5.81 -20.82
CA PRO A 91 -2.43 -7.11 -21.47
C PRO A 91 -3.77 -7.17 -22.22
N LYS A 92 -3.70 -7.36 -23.54
CA LYS A 92 -4.91 -7.58 -24.33
C LYS A 92 -5.55 -8.88 -23.86
N SER A 93 -6.78 -8.80 -23.36
CA SER A 93 -7.64 -9.94 -23.03
C SER A 93 -7.49 -11.00 -24.13
N GLN A 94 -6.81 -12.10 -23.80
CA GLN A 94 -6.78 -13.25 -24.69
C GLN A 94 -8.22 -13.77 -24.72
N ARG A 95 -8.90 -13.57 -25.85
CA ARG A 95 -10.13 -14.31 -26.14
C ARG A 95 -9.77 -15.79 -26.02
N THR A 96 -10.29 -16.44 -25.00
CA THR A 96 -10.22 -17.90 -24.86
C THR A 96 -10.77 -18.48 -26.15
N GLY A 97 -9.90 -19.11 -26.95
CA GLY A 97 -10.31 -19.79 -28.17
C GLY A 97 -11.36 -20.83 -27.82
N SER A 98 -12.53 -20.73 -28.45
CA SER A 98 -13.51 -21.80 -28.48
C SER A 98 -12.81 -23.11 -28.84
N VAL A 99 -12.81 -24.06 -27.93
CA VAL A 99 -12.50 -25.46 -28.23
C VAL A 99 -13.57 -25.94 -29.20
N SER A 100 -13.25 -25.95 -30.49
CA SER A 100 -14.09 -26.55 -31.51
C SER A 100 -13.95 -28.06 -31.38
N GLY A 101 -15.05 -28.71 -31.01
CA GLY A 101 -15.12 -30.17 -30.90
C GLY A 101 -14.74 -30.87 -32.20
N LYS A 102 -14.07 -32.00 -32.03
CA LYS A 102 -14.12 -33.17 -32.89
C LYS A 102 -14.19 -34.39 -32.00
#